data_AF-A0A6C0EZD8-F1
#
_entry.id   AF-A0A6C0EZD8-F1
#
_cell.length_a   1.000
_cell.length_b   1.000
_cell.length_c   1.000
_cell.angle_alpha   90.00
_cell.angle_beta   90.00
_cell.angle_gamma   90.00
#
_symmetry.space_group_name_H-M   'P 1'
#
loop_
_entity.id
_entity.type
_entity.pdbx_description
1 polymer ?
#
loop_
_entity_poly.entity_id
_entity_poly.type
_entity_poly.pdbx_seq_one_letter_code
_entity_poly.pdbx_strand_id
1 'polypeptide(L)'
;MTVKNRPAISRVINQGGFGCIFYPSLPCKKETKRNSNTNSSEYVSKLVKNNFSSENEIRIGKLIQGIPFYSLYYVPVIQSCTASLAKVNEREIKKCSIISGKSSSTATATTATNAAEKKAKRAIDDGSKKFILLKMKYVENIKFTKYLLSIRDKKHILNTLFDTYSYFLFSLEQLMKNGIVHYDFKWDNAVIDLKTGLPVILDFGISIPMNLLLDQQDQDQQDQDQQDQDNTDAYEAYRDYFYVYFPEYSLWCIEIHLINYVLNKHSRITPESLQGTIETYVDSNDAFTILSPEFIDRYKKLCYSTMERFINQSRKYVIGECLKHWNTWDNYALSISYLQVIKFISTSGFTSNQFLISFSEILMDNIHPDPSRRSDYATTRYKYKSIFYQDVNIENYELLIDNFDFDDFRSNSVKESKRNEDMFSQMSQQGGHASPL
;
A
#
# COMPACT_ATOMS: atom_id res chain seq x y z
N MET A 1 38.93 -31.55 -9.16
CA MET A 1 37.61 -31.84 -8.55
C MET A 1 36.67 -30.69 -8.87
N THR A 2 35.78 -30.86 -9.85
CA THR A 2 34.70 -29.90 -10.14
C THR A 2 33.70 -29.92 -8.98
N VAL A 3 33.68 -28.85 -8.19
CA VAL A 3 32.64 -28.61 -7.18
C VAL A 3 31.32 -28.48 -7.93
N LYS A 4 30.50 -29.55 -7.90
CA LYS A 4 29.10 -29.45 -8.32
C LYS A 4 28.40 -28.53 -7.33
N ASN A 5 28.19 -27.27 -7.70
CA ASN A 5 27.29 -26.38 -6.99
C ASN A 5 25.93 -27.07 -6.87
N ARG A 6 25.57 -27.49 -5.65
CA ARG A 6 24.20 -27.94 -5.38
C ARG A 6 23.28 -26.75 -5.65
N PRO A 7 22.17 -26.92 -6.40
CA PRO A 7 21.24 -25.83 -6.61
C PRO A 7 20.75 -25.32 -5.24
N ALA A 8 20.82 -24.00 -5.04
CA ALA A 8 20.38 -23.38 -3.81
C ALA A 8 18.90 -23.72 -3.55
N ILE A 9 18.58 -24.15 -2.34
CA ILE A 9 17.23 -24.52 -1.94
C ILE A 9 16.45 -23.24 -1.66
N SER A 10 15.40 -22.98 -2.45
CA SER A 10 14.46 -21.87 -2.20
C SER A 10 13.73 -22.05 -0.87
N ARG A 11 13.68 -20.98 -0.06
CA ARG A 11 13.02 -20.92 1.24
C ARG A 11 12.02 -19.78 1.28
N VAL A 12 10.97 -19.93 2.07
CA VAL A 12 10.07 -18.81 2.36
C VAL A 12 10.84 -17.81 3.24
N ILE A 13 10.97 -16.57 2.76
CA ILE A 13 11.64 -15.48 3.50
C ILE A 13 10.65 -14.46 4.06
N ASN A 14 9.46 -14.37 3.47
CA ASN A 14 8.40 -13.51 3.94
C ASN A 14 7.04 -14.01 3.44
N GLN A 15 5.96 -13.58 4.09
CA GLN A 15 4.59 -13.92 3.74
C GLN A 15 3.66 -12.77 4.16
N GLY A 16 2.71 -12.44 3.30
CA GLY A 16 1.64 -11.47 3.56
C GLY A 16 0.27 -12.03 3.19
N GLY A 17 -0.76 -11.19 3.23
CA GLY A 17 -2.14 -11.58 2.91
C GLY A 17 -2.32 -12.16 1.49
N PHE A 18 -1.51 -11.69 0.53
CA PHE A 18 -1.63 -12.09 -0.88
C PHE A 18 -0.73 -13.24 -1.32
N GLY A 19 0.26 -13.63 -0.49
CA GLY A 19 1.14 -14.73 -0.88
C GLY A 19 2.47 -14.80 -0.13
N CYS A 20 3.37 -15.61 -0.68
CA CYS A 20 4.62 -15.99 -0.04
C CYS A 20 5.82 -15.65 -0.93
N ILE A 21 6.83 -15.04 -0.34
CA ILE A 21 8.07 -14.67 -1.01
C ILE A 21 9.12 -15.74 -0.77
N PHE A 22 9.65 -16.27 -1.87
CA PHE A 22 10.69 -17.29 -1.86
C PHE A 22 12.01 -16.72 -2.36
N TYR A 23 13.09 -17.09 -1.66
CA TYR A 23 14.47 -16.79 -2.04
C TYR A 23 15.36 -18.04 -1.88
N PRO A 24 16.25 -18.34 -2.85
CA PRO A 24 16.28 -17.83 -4.23
C PRO A 24 14.96 -18.07 -4.98
N SER A 25 14.71 -17.32 -6.06
CA SER A 25 13.48 -17.42 -6.87
C SER A 25 13.11 -18.86 -7.23
N LEU A 26 11.82 -19.19 -7.17
CA LEU A 26 11.27 -20.47 -7.62
C LEU A 26 11.37 -20.62 -9.15
N PRO A 27 11.61 -21.83 -9.67
CA PRO A 27 11.69 -22.06 -11.10
C PRO A 27 10.31 -22.06 -11.76
N CYS A 28 10.23 -21.51 -12.97
CA CYS A 28 9.02 -21.55 -13.79
C CYS A 28 8.79 -22.96 -14.38
N LYS A 29 7.54 -23.36 -14.64
CA LYS A 29 7.23 -24.66 -15.28
C LYS A 29 8.00 -24.91 -16.59
N LYS A 30 8.21 -23.86 -17.40
CA LYS A 30 8.86 -23.94 -18.72
C LYS A 30 10.39 -23.76 -18.69
N GLU A 31 11.01 -23.55 -17.52
CA GLU A 31 12.47 -23.48 -17.45
C GLU A 31 13.09 -24.88 -17.57
N THR A 32 13.71 -25.14 -18.72
CA THR A 32 14.54 -26.32 -18.95
C THR A 32 15.85 -26.21 -18.18
N LYS A 33 16.44 -27.35 -17.77
CA LYS A 33 17.70 -27.44 -16.99
C LYS A 33 18.91 -26.75 -17.63
N ARG A 34 18.82 -26.25 -18.87
CA ARG A 34 19.89 -25.49 -19.56
C ARG A 34 19.88 -23.99 -19.24
N ASN A 35 18.76 -23.42 -18.76
CA ASN A 35 18.66 -22.00 -18.40
C ASN A 35 18.79 -21.71 -16.90
N SER A 36 19.03 -22.74 -16.07
CA SER A 36 19.21 -22.63 -14.61
C SER A 36 20.56 -22.06 -14.18
N ASN A 37 21.38 -21.59 -15.13
CA ASN A 37 22.62 -20.85 -14.86
C ASN A 37 22.40 -19.34 -14.73
N THR A 38 21.15 -18.87 -14.84
CA THR A 38 20.81 -17.51 -14.36
C THR A 38 20.95 -17.51 -12.84
N ASN A 39 21.70 -16.54 -12.29
CA ASN A 39 21.95 -16.41 -10.85
C ASN A 39 20.61 -16.32 -10.10
N SER A 40 20.10 -17.45 -9.61
CA SER A 40 18.81 -17.50 -8.91
C SER A 40 18.81 -16.63 -7.64
N SER A 41 19.98 -16.32 -7.11
CA SER A 41 20.23 -15.40 -5.99
C SER A 41 20.00 -13.92 -6.31
N GLU A 42 19.82 -13.53 -7.58
CA GLU A 42 19.51 -12.14 -7.93
C GLU A 42 18.01 -11.83 -7.76
N TYR A 43 17.16 -12.85 -7.68
CA TYR A 43 15.71 -12.69 -7.75
C TYR A 43 14.99 -13.40 -6.60
N VAL A 44 13.84 -12.84 -6.27
CA VAL A 44 12.82 -13.48 -5.46
C VAL A 44 11.62 -13.81 -6.32
N SER A 45 10.82 -14.77 -5.86
CA SER A 45 9.51 -15.04 -6.44
C SER A 45 8.41 -14.94 -5.37
N LYS A 46 7.39 -14.13 -5.62
CA LYS A 46 6.13 -14.07 -4.85
C LYS A 46 5.16 -15.05 -5.49
N LEU A 47 4.80 -16.11 -4.77
CA LEU A 47 3.73 -17.01 -5.15
C LEU A 47 2.41 -16.44 -4.67
N VAL A 48 1.49 -16.18 -5.58
CA VAL A 48 0.17 -15.60 -5.30
C VAL A 48 -0.93 -16.37 -6.02
N LYS A 49 -2.19 -16.20 -5.60
CA LYS A 49 -3.35 -16.69 -6.35
C LYS A 49 -3.44 -15.93 -7.68
N ASN A 50 -3.84 -16.63 -8.74
CA ASN A 50 -4.08 -16.01 -10.04
C ASN A 50 -5.47 -15.33 -10.01
N ASN A 51 -5.48 -14.02 -9.82
CA ASN A 51 -6.67 -13.17 -9.73
C ASN A 51 -6.37 -11.74 -10.22
N PHE A 52 -7.37 -10.86 -10.16
CA PHE A 52 -7.25 -9.44 -10.54
C PHE A 52 -6.01 -8.78 -9.93
N SER A 53 -5.81 -8.86 -8.60
CA SER A 53 -4.68 -8.21 -7.93
C SER A 53 -3.33 -8.70 -8.48
N SER A 54 -3.17 -9.99 -8.73
CA SER A 54 -1.93 -10.52 -9.32
C SER A 54 -1.70 -10.05 -10.76
N GLU A 55 -2.75 -9.93 -11.56
CA GLU A 55 -2.69 -9.41 -12.92
C GLU A 55 -2.40 -7.91 -12.94
N ASN A 56 -3.00 -7.18 -12.00
CA ASN A 56 -2.76 -5.78 -11.77
C ASN A 56 -1.31 -5.51 -11.34
N GLU A 57 -0.77 -6.27 -10.39
CA GLU A 57 0.63 -6.14 -9.94
C GLU A 57 1.62 -6.35 -11.11
N ILE A 58 1.32 -7.28 -12.03
CA ILE A 58 2.10 -7.48 -13.26
C ILE A 58 1.98 -6.26 -14.19
N ARG A 59 0.77 -5.73 -14.36
CA ARG A 59 0.52 -4.57 -15.22
C ARG A 59 1.22 -3.32 -14.71
N ILE A 60 1.04 -2.99 -13.43
CA ILE A 60 1.71 -1.88 -12.75
C ILE A 60 3.23 -2.08 -12.80
N GLY A 61 3.72 -3.31 -12.59
CA GLY A 61 5.14 -3.61 -12.70
C GLY A 61 5.74 -3.29 -14.07
N LYS A 62 4.99 -3.46 -15.16
CA LYS A 62 5.42 -3.03 -16.50
C LYS A 62 5.46 -1.51 -16.66
N LEU A 63 4.47 -0.80 -16.12
CA LEU A 63 4.45 0.67 -16.15
C LEU A 63 5.63 1.26 -15.36
N ILE A 64 5.90 0.73 -14.16
CA ILE A 64 7.03 1.17 -13.32
C ILE A 64 8.37 0.92 -14.00
N GLN A 65 8.53 -0.20 -14.72
CA GLN A 65 9.76 -0.48 -15.47
C GLN A 65 10.04 0.54 -16.59
N GLY A 66 9.03 1.30 -17.02
CA GLY A 66 9.19 2.42 -17.94
C GLY A 66 9.78 3.69 -17.29
N ILE A 67 9.78 3.78 -15.96
CA ILE A 67 10.31 4.94 -15.23
C ILE A 67 11.85 4.89 -15.23
N PRO A 68 12.55 5.98 -15.62
CA PRO A 68 14.00 6.02 -15.55
C PRO A 68 14.53 5.68 -14.16
N PHE A 69 15.52 4.80 -14.09
CA PHE A 69 16.15 4.36 -12.84
C PHE A 69 15.18 3.79 -11.80
N TYR A 70 14.03 3.24 -12.21
CA TYR A 70 13.00 2.73 -11.30
C TYR A 70 13.54 1.82 -10.19
N SER A 71 14.60 1.05 -10.45
CA SER A 71 15.17 0.11 -9.49
C SER A 71 15.86 0.76 -8.28
N LEU A 72 16.07 2.08 -8.29
CA LEU A 72 16.51 2.85 -7.11
C LEU A 72 15.34 3.18 -6.18
N TYR A 73 14.11 3.19 -6.70
CA TYR A 73 12.93 3.71 -6.01
C TYR A 73 11.89 2.63 -5.71
N TYR A 74 11.83 1.56 -6.52
CA TYR A 74 10.77 0.56 -6.48
C TYR A 74 11.28 -0.87 -6.68
N VAL A 75 10.54 -1.83 -6.14
CA VAL A 75 10.68 -3.26 -6.48
C VAL A 75 9.42 -3.76 -7.19
N PRO A 76 9.27 -3.50 -8.51
CA PRO A 76 8.12 -3.98 -9.27
C PRO A 76 8.29 -5.46 -9.65
N VAL A 77 7.18 -6.06 -10.06
CA VAL A 77 7.18 -7.35 -10.77
C VAL A 77 7.81 -7.16 -12.15
N ILE A 78 8.88 -7.89 -12.42
CA ILE A 78 9.62 -7.82 -13.69
C ILE A 78 9.23 -8.95 -14.66
N GLN A 79 8.72 -10.06 -14.14
CA GLN A 79 8.33 -11.23 -14.93
C GLN A 79 7.29 -12.03 -14.14
N SER A 80 6.42 -12.76 -14.84
CA SER A 80 5.51 -13.72 -14.24
C SER A 80 5.49 -15.05 -14.99
N CYS A 81 5.14 -16.13 -14.29
CA CYS A 81 5.00 -17.45 -14.90
C CYS A 81 4.14 -18.41 -14.04
N THR A 82 3.68 -19.50 -14.65
CA THR A 82 3.02 -20.57 -13.92
C THR A 82 3.97 -21.29 -12.95
N ALA A 83 3.53 -21.45 -11.70
CA ALA A 83 4.32 -22.07 -10.64
C ALA A 83 4.61 -23.56 -10.88
N SER A 84 5.84 -24.00 -10.60
CA SER A 84 6.24 -25.42 -10.58
C SER A 84 6.49 -25.89 -9.15
N LEU A 85 5.44 -26.00 -8.33
CA LEU A 85 5.55 -26.36 -6.90
C LEU A 85 6.17 -27.75 -6.65
N ALA A 86 6.10 -28.66 -7.63
CA ALA A 86 6.71 -30.00 -7.55
C ALA A 86 8.24 -30.01 -7.34
N LYS A 87 8.92 -28.88 -7.58
CA LYS A 87 10.38 -28.74 -7.42
C LYS A 87 10.78 -28.08 -6.09
N VAL A 88 9.82 -27.71 -5.25
CA VAL A 88 10.05 -26.98 -4.00
C VAL A 88 9.99 -27.94 -2.81
N ASN A 89 10.81 -27.69 -1.79
CA ASN A 89 10.79 -28.48 -0.57
C ASN A 89 9.39 -28.40 0.08
N GLU A 90 8.75 -29.55 0.30
CA GLU A 90 7.40 -29.65 0.87
C GLU A 90 7.28 -28.91 2.22
N ARG A 91 8.35 -28.88 3.03
CA ARG A 91 8.37 -28.14 4.30
C ARG A 91 8.26 -26.64 4.10
N GLU A 92 8.86 -26.10 3.05
CA GLU A 92 8.79 -24.67 2.72
C GLU A 92 7.44 -24.31 2.11
N ILE A 93 6.88 -25.18 1.25
CA ILE A 93 5.52 -25.01 0.72
C ILE A 93 4.49 -24.97 1.86
N LYS A 94 4.61 -25.84 2.87
CA LYS A 94 3.69 -25.89 4.03
C LYS A 94 3.72 -24.63 4.89
N LYS A 95 4.79 -23.84 4.86
CA LYS A 95 4.82 -22.54 5.55
C LYS A 95 3.90 -21.53 4.87
N CYS A 96 3.62 -21.71 3.59
CA CYS A 96 2.83 -20.77 2.81
C CYS A 96 1.32 -20.99 3.03
N SER A 97 0.67 -20.05 3.74
CA SER A 97 -0.74 -20.21 4.14
C SER A 97 -1.68 -20.38 2.95
N ILE A 98 -1.44 -19.65 1.85
CA ILE A 98 -2.28 -19.67 0.65
C ILE A 98 -2.32 -21.04 -0.06
N ILE A 99 -1.33 -21.92 0.21
CA ILE A 99 -1.27 -23.29 -0.32
C ILE A 99 -1.83 -24.29 0.68
N SER A 100 -1.55 -24.09 1.97
CA SER A 100 -1.83 -25.06 3.03
C SER A 100 -3.32 -25.27 3.36
N GLY A 101 -4.24 -24.49 2.79
CA GLY A 101 -5.68 -24.72 2.91
C GLY A 101 -6.17 -24.92 4.35
N LYS A 102 -5.80 -24.04 5.28
CA LYS A 102 -6.53 -23.98 6.56
C LYS A 102 -7.90 -23.34 6.31
N SER A 103 -8.82 -24.15 5.77
CA SER A 103 -10.24 -23.93 5.98
C SER A 103 -10.51 -24.10 7.47
N SER A 104 -11.08 -23.08 8.11
CA SER A 104 -11.78 -23.24 9.37
C SER A 104 -13.00 -24.12 9.13
N SER A 105 -12.82 -25.43 9.21
CA SER A 105 -13.93 -26.39 9.22
C SER A 105 -13.54 -27.56 10.08
N THR A 106 -14.01 -27.53 11.33
CA THR A 106 -14.19 -28.68 12.19
C THR A 106 -15.04 -29.71 11.45
N ALA A 107 -14.40 -30.71 10.86
CA ALA A 107 -15.07 -31.90 10.37
C ALA A 107 -14.22 -33.12 10.74
N THR A 108 -14.85 -33.96 11.54
CA THR A 108 -14.34 -35.14 12.22
C THR A 108 -13.74 -36.14 11.23
N ALA A 109 -12.60 -36.70 11.61
CA ALA A 109 -11.92 -37.75 10.86
C ALA A 109 -12.84 -38.96 10.67
N THR A 110 -13.09 -39.33 9.42
CA THR A 110 -13.47 -40.69 9.05
C THR A 110 -12.60 -41.20 7.91
N THR A 111 -12.24 -42.47 8.07
CA THR A 111 -11.17 -43.24 7.45
C THR A 111 -11.31 -43.33 5.93
N ALA A 112 -10.31 -42.87 5.18
CA ALA A 112 -10.25 -43.03 3.72
C ALA A 112 -9.28 -44.16 3.33
N THR A 113 -9.81 -45.09 2.54
CA THR A 113 -9.11 -46.21 1.89
C THR A 113 -8.30 -45.77 0.66
N ASN A 114 -7.39 -46.64 0.22
CA ASN A 114 -6.31 -46.48 -0.78
C ASN A 114 -6.72 -46.09 -2.22
N ALA A 115 -7.90 -45.51 -2.45
CA ALA A 115 -8.31 -44.92 -3.74
C ALA A 115 -7.98 -43.42 -3.85
N ALA A 116 -7.62 -42.76 -2.73
CA ALA A 116 -7.34 -41.32 -2.66
C ALA A 116 -6.00 -40.91 -3.34
N GLU A 117 -5.02 -41.81 -3.44
CA GLU A 117 -3.68 -41.48 -3.94
C GLU A 117 -3.63 -41.27 -5.47
N LYS A 118 -4.53 -41.89 -6.25
CA LYS A 118 -4.62 -41.65 -7.70
C LYS A 118 -5.41 -40.38 -8.05
N LYS A 119 -6.30 -39.91 -7.17
CA LYS A 119 -7.05 -38.66 -7.36
C LYS A 119 -6.20 -37.43 -7.00
N ALA A 120 -5.27 -37.56 -6.05
CA ALA A 120 -4.29 -36.53 -5.71
C ALA A 120 -3.36 -36.17 -6.87
N LYS A 121 -2.97 -37.13 -7.72
CA LYS A 121 -2.09 -36.87 -8.89
C LYS A 121 -2.78 -36.14 -10.05
N ARG A 122 -4.10 -36.27 -10.21
CA ARG A 122 -4.87 -35.50 -11.22
C ARG A 122 -5.23 -34.09 -10.74
N ALA A 123 -5.32 -33.85 -9.44
CA ALA A 123 -5.55 -32.52 -8.87
C ALA A 123 -4.31 -31.59 -8.93
N ILE A 124 -3.10 -32.15 -9.02
CA ILE A 124 -1.84 -31.38 -9.10
C ILE A 124 -1.66 -30.69 -10.46
N ASP A 125 -2.28 -31.19 -11.54
CA ASP A 125 -2.14 -30.61 -12.87
C ASP A 125 -3.12 -29.43 -13.11
N ASP A 126 -4.33 -29.52 -12.54
CA ASP A 126 -5.35 -28.46 -12.56
C ASP A 126 -5.03 -27.30 -11.60
N GLY A 127 -4.33 -27.57 -10.49
CA GLY A 127 -3.86 -26.54 -9.54
C GLY A 127 -2.88 -25.52 -10.13
N SER A 128 -2.39 -25.73 -11.34
CA SER A 128 -1.48 -24.80 -12.03
C SER A 128 -2.14 -23.61 -12.69
N LYS A 129 -3.46 -23.57 -12.79
CA LYS A 129 -4.20 -22.34 -13.13
C LYS A 129 -4.50 -21.46 -11.91
N LYS A 130 -4.40 -22.01 -10.69
CA LYS A 130 -4.78 -21.32 -9.44
C LYS A 130 -3.72 -20.36 -8.90
N PHE A 131 -2.45 -20.57 -9.25
CA PHE A 131 -1.33 -19.77 -8.72
C PHE A 131 -0.36 -19.31 -9.80
N ILE A 132 0.16 -18.10 -9.62
CA ILE A 132 1.16 -17.47 -10.46
C ILE A 132 2.39 -17.11 -9.61
N LEU A 133 3.57 -17.24 -10.20
CA LEU A 133 4.82 -16.75 -9.64
C LEU A 133 5.12 -15.39 -10.25
N LEU A 134 5.30 -14.40 -9.38
CA LEU A 134 5.74 -13.06 -9.73
C LEU A 134 7.21 -12.93 -9.36
N LYS A 135 8.06 -12.65 -10.33
CA LYS A 135 9.50 -12.50 -10.14
C LYS A 135 9.83 -11.03 -9.94
N MET A 136 10.68 -10.75 -8.95
CA MET A 136 11.16 -9.41 -8.62
C MET A 136 12.65 -9.47 -8.31
N LYS A 137 13.35 -8.34 -8.44
CA LYS A 137 14.75 -8.24 -8.03
C LYS A 137 14.86 -8.43 -6.52
N TYR A 138 15.80 -9.24 -6.08
CA TYR A 138 16.11 -9.35 -4.65
C TYR A 138 16.81 -8.07 -4.20
N VAL A 139 16.28 -7.47 -3.13
CA VAL A 139 16.90 -6.36 -2.43
C VAL A 139 17.21 -6.85 -1.02
N GLU A 140 18.48 -6.80 -0.63
CA GLU A 140 18.86 -7.03 0.77
C GLU A 140 18.39 -5.83 1.57
N ASN A 141 17.38 -6.01 2.42
CA ASN A 141 16.63 -4.88 2.97
C ASN A 141 16.24 -5.05 4.43
N ILE A 142 15.87 -3.92 5.04
CA ILE A 142 15.24 -3.81 6.35
C ILE A 142 14.01 -2.91 6.25
N LYS A 143 12.90 -3.29 6.89
CA LYS A 143 11.69 -2.43 6.96
C LYS A 143 12.07 -1.05 7.49
N PHE A 144 11.49 0.01 6.92
CA PHE A 144 11.83 1.40 7.27
C PHE A 144 11.71 1.69 8.78
N THR A 145 10.60 1.28 9.41
CA THR A 145 10.41 1.41 10.86
C THR A 145 11.49 0.68 11.65
N LYS A 146 11.83 -0.56 11.26
CA LYS A 146 12.90 -1.34 11.89
C LYS A 146 14.28 -0.69 11.71
N TYR A 147 14.52 -0.05 10.57
CA TYR A 147 15.75 0.69 10.31
C TYR A 147 15.88 1.87 11.28
N LEU A 148 14.84 2.70 11.40
CA LEU A 148 14.81 3.81 12.37
C LEU A 148 15.06 3.32 13.81
N LEU A 149 14.46 2.19 14.20
CA LEU A 149 14.64 1.59 15.52
C LEU A 149 16.01 0.95 15.75
N SER A 150 16.77 0.68 14.69
CA SER A 150 18.13 0.14 14.79
C SER A 150 19.18 1.23 15.03
N ILE A 151 18.85 2.48 14.70
CA ILE A 151 19.70 3.63 14.91
C ILE A 151 19.70 3.98 16.41
N ARG A 152 20.89 4.16 16.98
CA ARG A 152 21.06 4.54 18.40
C ARG A 152 21.07 6.04 18.63
N ASP A 153 21.53 6.78 17.62
CA ASP A 153 21.68 8.23 17.71
C ASP A 153 20.40 8.94 17.26
N LYS A 154 19.77 9.68 18.18
CA LYS A 154 18.52 10.42 17.92
C LYS A 154 18.66 11.42 16.76
N LYS A 155 19.82 12.08 16.65
CA LYS A 155 20.13 12.99 15.54
C LYS A 155 20.08 12.26 14.20
N HIS A 156 20.73 11.10 14.11
CA HIS A 156 20.70 10.29 12.90
C HIS A 156 19.29 9.77 12.55
N ILE A 157 18.44 9.47 13.55
CA ILE A 157 17.03 9.11 13.31
C ILE A 157 16.28 10.27 12.65
N LEU A 158 16.38 11.48 13.21
CA LEU A 158 15.70 12.66 12.69
C LEU A 158 16.16 13.01 11.27
N ASN A 159 17.47 13.00 11.02
CA ASN A 159 18.00 13.21 9.67
C ASN A 159 17.46 12.16 8.69
N THR A 160 17.49 10.89 9.07
CA THR A 160 16.96 9.81 8.23
C THR A 160 15.48 10.05 7.92
N LEU A 161 14.67 10.40 8.92
CA LEU A 161 13.25 10.67 8.74
C LEU A 161 13.01 11.81 7.75
N PHE A 162 13.71 12.93 7.90
CA PHE A 162 13.54 14.09 7.05
C PHE A 162 14.09 13.87 5.64
N ASP A 163 15.30 13.30 5.50
CA ASP A 163 15.88 12.99 4.19
C ASP A 163 14.99 12.04 3.38
N THR A 164 14.44 11.02 4.04
CA THR A 164 13.55 10.05 3.40
C THR A 164 12.21 10.66 2.98
N TYR A 165 11.75 11.75 3.61
CA TYR A 165 10.53 12.45 3.17
C TYR A 165 10.70 12.98 1.76
N SER A 166 11.83 13.66 1.51
CA SER A 166 12.16 14.19 0.19
C SER A 166 12.25 13.08 -0.87
N TYR A 167 12.81 11.93 -0.47
CA TYR A 167 12.94 10.78 -1.35
C TYR A 167 11.59 10.15 -1.69
N PHE A 168 10.74 9.85 -0.69
CA PHE A 168 9.42 9.30 -0.92
C PHE A 168 8.52 10.25 -1.71
N LEU A 169 8.58 11.56 -1.40
CA LEU A 169 7.86 12.58 -2.16
C LEU A 169 8.29 12.60 -3.63
N PHE A 170 9.59 12.45 -3.92
CA PHE A 170 10.07 12.31 -5.30
C PHE A 170 9.56 11.02 -5.95
N SER A 171 9.67 9.88 -5.29
CA SER A 171 9.23 8.59 -5.82
C SER A 171 7.74 8.60 -6.15
N LEU A 172 6.89 9.00 -5.21
CA LEU A 172 5.44 9.06 -5.42
C LEU A 172 5.05 10.05 -6.53
N GLU A 173 5.77 11.17 -6.67
CA GLU A 173 5.58 12.07 -7.82
C GLU A 173 5.88 11.38 -9.15
N GLN A 174 6.93 10.54 -9.23
CA GLN A 174 7.25 9.83 -10.46
C GLN A 174 6.18 8.78 -10.80
N LEU A 175 5.59 8.10 -9.81
CA LEU A 175 4.44 7.21 -10.04
C LEU A 175 3.24 8.01 -10.58
N MET A 176 2.90 9.12 -9.92
CA MET A 176 1.81 10.01 -10.34
C MET A 176 2.00 10.52 -11.78
N LYS A 177 3.20 10.98 -12.14
CA LYS A 177 3.53 11.44 -13.51
C LYS A 177 3.38 10.34 -14.57
N ASN A 178 3.41 9.08 -14.17
CA ASN A 178 3.19 7.92 -15.04
C ASN A 178 1.78 7.33 -14.91
N GLY A 179 0.84 8.08 -14.32
CA GLY A 179 -0.57 7.66 -14.21
C GLY A 179 -0.78 6.54 -13.19
N ILE A 180 0.07 6.43 -12.17
CA ILE A 180 -0.02 5.40 -11.14
C ILE A 180 -0.28 6.05 -9.78
N VAL A 181 -1.31 5.57 -9.09
CA VAL A 181 -1.51 5.78 -7.66
C VAL A 181 -1.11 4.51 -6.94
N HIS A 182 -0.20 4.59 -5.96
CA HIS A 182 0.21 3.45 -5.16
C HIS A 182 -0.97 2.89 -4.36
N TYR A 183 -1.81 3.77 -3.80
CA TYR A 183 -3.08 3.45 -3.11
C TYR A 183 -2.95 2.73 -1.76
N ASP A 184 -1.71 2.42 -1.35
CA ASP A 184 -1.35 1.72 -0.11
C ASP A 184 0.02 2.13 0.40
N PHE A 185 0.42 3.39 0.19
CA PHE A 185 1.69 3.85 0.74
C PHE A 185 1.60 3.90 2.27
N LYS A 186 2.47 3.11 2.91
CA LYS A 186 2.62 3.01 4.37
C LYS A 186 4.01 2.50 4.70
N TRP A 187 4.41 2.63 5.96
CA TRP A 187 5.74 2.22 6.38
C TRP A 187 6.06 0.74 6.21
N ASP A 188 5.05 -0.13 6.20
CA ASP A 188 5.24 -1.57 5.94
C ASP A 188 5.58 -1.88 4.48
N ASN A 189 5.19 -0.99 3.55
CA ASN A 189 5.47 -1.07 2.12
C ASN A 189 6.71 -0.24 1.73
N ALA A 190 7.49 0.19 2.72
CA ALA A 190 8.75 0.91 2.53
C ALA A 190 9.91 0.19 3.24
N VAL A 191 11.03 0.04 2.55
CA VAL A 191 12.25 -0.61 3.08
C VAL A 191 13.48 0.22 2.77
N ILE A 192 14.57 0.02 3.52
CA ILE A 192 15.89 0.52 3.17
C ILE A 192 16.67 -0.61 2.48
N ASP A 193 17.17 -0.34 1.28
CA ASP A 193 18.15 -1.21 0.62
C ASP A 193 19.50 -1.09 1.34
N LEU A 194 19.96 -2.17 1.97
CA LEU A 194 21.19 -2.20 2.74
C LEU A 194 22.44 -2.01 1.88
N LYS A 195 22.34 -2.23 0.56
CA LYS A 195 23.45 -2.03 -0.37
C LYS A 195 23.63 -0.57 -0.75
N THR A 196 22.54 0.15 -1.00
CA THR A 196 22.57 1.54 -1.47
C THR A 196 22.34 2.56 -0.35
N GLY A 197 21.75 2.13 0.78
CA GLY A 197 21.29 3.01 1.85
C GLY A 197 20.05 3.81 1.50
N LEU A 198 19.43 3.56 0.33
CA LEU A 198 18.29 4.32 -0.15
C LEU A 198 16.96 3.65 0.23
N PRO A 199 15.90 4.44 0.48
CA PRO A 199 14.58 3.89 0.68
C PRO A 199 13.98 3.41 -0.65
N VAL A 200 13.20 2.33 -0.58
CA VAL A 200 12.58 1.67 -1.73
C VAL A 200 11.13 1.32 -1.38
N ILE A 201 10.21 1.57 -2.31
CA ILE A 201 8.79 1.28 -2.18
C ILE A 201 8.48 -0.11 -2.76
N LEU A 202 7.66 -0.86 -2.05
CA LEU A 202 7.24 -2.23 -2.36
C LEU A 202 5.71 -2.33 -2.50
N ASP A 203 5.26 -3.49 -2.98
CA ASP A 203 3.86 -3.93 -2.99
C ASP A 203 2.89 -3.05 -3.79
N PHE A 204 2.80 -3.35 -5.08
CA PHE A 204 1.94 -2.65 -6.03
C PHE A 204 0.65 -3.41 -6.35
N GLY A 205 0.27 -4.37 -5.50
CA GLY A 205 -0.83 -5.31 -5.78
C GLY A 205 -2.21 -4.65 -5.91
N ILE A 206 -2.40 -3.50 -5.25
CA ILE A 206 -3.64 -2.71 -5.28
C ILE A 206 -3.46 -1.31 -5.86
N SER A 207 -2.31 -1.04 -6.50
CA SER A 207 -2.07 0.25 -7.15
C SER A 207 -3.02 0.47 -8.33
N ILE A 208 -3.39 1.72 -8.55
CA ILE A 208 -4.40 2.10 -9.54
C ILE A 208 -3.72 2.72 -10.77
N PRO A 209 -3.85 2.12 -11.96
CA PRO A 209 -3.43 2.73 -13.22
C PRO A 209 -4.49 3.73 -13.68
N MET A 210 -4.39 4.98 -13.23
CA MET A 210 -5.40 6.01 -13.40
C MET A 210 -5.76 6.30 -14.86
N ASN A 211 -4.80 6.23 -15.78
CA ASN A 211 -5.08 6.42 -17.21
C ASN A 211 -6.16 5.44 -17.71
N LEU A 212 -6.17 4.20 -17.21
CA LEU A 212 -7.18 3.21 -17.61
C LEU A 212 -8.59 3.56 -17.09
N LEU A 213 -8.69 4.14 -15.89
CA LEU A 213 -9.97 4.53 -15.31
C LEU A 213 -10.50 5.82 -15.96
N LEU A 214 -9.62 6.77 -16.27
CA LEU A 214 -10.01 8.03 -16.91
C LEU A 214 -10.45 7.81 -18.37
N ASP A 215 -9.76 6.94 -19.12
CA ASP A 215 -10.16 6.59 -20.49
C ASP A 215 -11.57 5.97 -20.54
N GLN A 216 -11.95 5.21 -19.50
CA GLN A 216 -13.30 4.64 -19.37
C GLN A 216 -14.35 5.73 -19.10
N GLN A 217 -14.03 6.75 -18.29
CA GLN A 217 -14.95 7.87 -18.04
C GLN A 217 -15.28 8.66 -19.30
N ASP A 218 -14.29 8.85 -20.18
CA ASP A 218 -14.47 9.60 -21.41
C ASP A 218 -15.33 8.83 -22.41
N GLN A 219 -15.22 7.50 -22.46
CA GLN A 219 -16.08 6.63 -23.27
C GLN A 219 -17.52 6.63 -22.74
N ASP A 220 -17.71 6.47 -21.42
CA ASP A 220 -19.02 6.49 -20.79
C ASP A 220 -19.75 7.84 -20.91
N GLN A 221 -19.04 8.94 -21.15
CA GLN A 221 -19.63 10.27 -21.39
C GLN A 221 -20.19 10.41 -22.82
N GLN A 222 -19.64 9.68 -23.79
CA GLN A 222 -20.07 9.76 -25.19
C GLN A 222 -21.36 8.97 -25.46
N ASP A 223 -21.68 7.97 -24.61
CA ASP A 223 -22.87 7.12 -24.74
C ASP A 223 -24.14 7.67 -24.03
N GLN A 224 -24.12 8.91 -23.53
CA GLN A 224 -25.14 9.49 -22.64
C GLN A 224 -26.38 10.12 -23.30
N ASP A 225 -27.07 9.40 -24.18
CA ASP A 225 -28.49 9.71 -24.49
C ASP A 225 -29.47 8.67 -23.94
N GLN A 226 -29.04 7.73 -23.09
CA GLN A 226 -29.94 6.75 -22.47
C GLN A 226 -29.80 6.69 -20.94
N GLN A 227 -30.98 6.75 -20.33
CA GLN A 227 -31.34 6.98 -18.92
C GLN A 227 -30.56 6.22 -17.85
N ASP A 228 -30.52 6.85 -16.65
CA ASP A 228 -30.16 6.35 -15.33
C ASP A 228 -30.79 4.98 -14.99
N GLN A 229 -30.31 3.91 -15.59
CA GLN A 229 -30.42 2.59 -14.99
C GLN A 229 -29.15 2.33 -14.19
N ASP A 230 -29.34 1.97 -12.92
CA ASP A 230 -28.32 1.52 -11.97
C ASP A 230 -27.75 0.17 -12.45
N ASN A 231 -27.16 0.16 -13.65
CA ASN A 231 -26.62 -1.03 -14.27
C ASN A 231 -25.33 -1.39 -13.52
N THR A 232 -25.45 -2.38 -12.65
CA THR A 232 -24.38 -2.86 -11.75
C THR A 232 -23.07 -3.16 -12.49
N ASP A 233 -23.20 -3.60 -13.75
CA ASP A 233 -22.12 -4.04 -14.63
C ASP A 233 -21.20 -2.88 -15.06
N ALA A 234 -21.75 -1.67 -15.22
CA ALA A 234 -20.99 -0.49 -15.67
C ALA A 234 -19.90 -0.04 -14.67
N TYR A 235 -19.99 -0.48 -13.41
CA TYR A 235 -19.04 -0.10 -12.35
C TYR A 235 -18.17 -1.25 -11.86
N GLU A 236 -18.22 -2.43 -12.49
CA GLU A 236 -17.39 -3.58 -12.08
C GLU A 236 -15.89 -3.25 -12.13
N ALA A 237 -15.44 -2.59 -13.20
CA ALA A 237 -14.04 -2.18 -13.34
C ALA A 237 -13.58 -1.21 -12.22
N TYR A 238 -14.48 -0.35 -11.71
CA TYR A 238 -14.16 0.49 -10.55
C TYR A 238 -14.06 -0.33 -9.28
N ARG A 239 -14.93 -1.33 -9.09
CA ARG A 239 -14.92 -2.20 -7.89
C ARG A 239 -13.68 -3.07 -7.80
N ASP A 240 -13.01 -3.35 -8.93
CA ASP A 240 -11.72 -4.04 -8.91
C ASP A 240 -10.63 -3.24 -8.16
N TYR A 241 -10.68 -1.89 -8.20
CA TYR A 241 -9.73 -1.01 -7.51
C TYR A 241 -10.29 -0.41 -6.21
N PHE A 242 -11.56 -0.02 -6.20
CA PHE A 242 -12.30 0.51 -5.06
C PHE A 242 -13.18 -0.60 -4.47
N TYR A 243 -12.52 -1.60 -3.90
CA TYR A 243 -13.10 -2.90 -3.59
C TYR A 243 -13.80 -2.98 -2.22
N VAL A 244 -13.67 -1.98 -1.34
CA VAL A 244 -14.24 -2.04 0.01
C VAL A 244 -14.53 -0.67 0.60
N TYR A 245 -15.73 -0.52 1.17
CA TYR A 245 -16.03 0.62 2.04
C TYR A 245 -15.47 0.36 3.45
N PHE A 246 -14.35 0.99 3.75
CA PHE A 246 -13.65 0.87 5.03
C PHE A 246 -13.21 2.25 5.54
N PRO A 247 -14.13 3.05 6.12
CA PRO A 247 -13.87 4.42 6.55
C PRO A 247 -12.79 4.52 7.64
N GLU A 248 -12.47 3.43 8.34
CA GLU A 248 -11.42 3.37 9.35
C GLU A 248 -10.02 3.44 8.75
N TYR A 249 -9.84 3.25 7.44
CA TYR A 249 -8.52 3.25 6.79
C TYR A 249 -7.97 4.66 6.56
N SER A 250 -7.25 5.19 7.56
CA SER A 250 -6.77 6.58 7.61
C SER A 250 -5.86 7.04 6.47
N LEU A 251 -5.22 6.10 5.76
CA LEU A 251 -4.35 6.40 4.62
C LEU A 251 -5.13 6.74 3.35
N TRP A 252 -6.42 6.41 3.30
CA TRP A 252 -7.32 6.89 2.27
C TRP A 252 -7.86 8.27 2.64
N CYS A 253 -7.89 9.16 1.66
CA CYS A 253 -8.56 10.45 1.82
C CYS A 253 -10.08 10.27 1.70
N ILE A 254 -10.83 11.27 2.17
CA ILE A 254 -12.29 11.20 2.21
C ILE A 254 -12.92 10.93 0.82
N GLU A 255 -12.32 11.41 -0.27
CA GLU A 255 -12.78 11.12 -1.64
C GLU A 255 -12.78 9.62 -1.95
N ILE A 256 -11.73 8.89 -1.55
CA ILE A 256 -11.64 7.44 -1.73
C ILE A 256 -12.73 6.73 -0.92
N HIS A 257 -13.00 7.20 0.31
CA HIS A 257 -14.08 6.65 1.13
C HIS A 257 -15.46 6.89 0.51
N LEU A 258 -15.71 8.07 -0.08
CA LEU A 258 -16.96 8.36 -0.77
C LEU A 258 -17.12 7.51 -2.04
N ILE A 259 -16.07 7.32 -2.83
CA ILE A 259 -16.07 6.41 -4.00
C ILE A 259 -16.44 4.99 -3.55
N ASN A 260 -15.75 4.46 -2.53
CA ASN A 260 -16.03 3.12 -2.02
C ASN A 260 -17.43 3.01 -1.41
N TYR A 261 -17.95 4.06 -0.77
CA TYR A 261 -19.32 4.09 -0.24
C TYR A 261 -20.33 3.91 -1.37
N VAL A 262 -20.20 4.70 -2.45
CA VAL A 262 -21.17 4.67 -3.55
C VAL A 262 -21.09 3.39 -4.39
N LEU A 263 -19.93 2.72 -4.39
CA LEU A 263 -19.72 1.46 -5.10
C LEU A 263 -20.15 0.22 -4.30
N ASN A 264 -19.90 0.22 -2.98
CA ASN A 264 -19.94 -1.00 -2.16
C ASN A 264 -20.98 -0.96 -1.03
N LYS A 265 -21.56 0.20 -0.71
CA LYS A 265 -22.52 0.33 0.40
C LYS A 265 -23.89 0.82 -0.05
N HIS A 266 -23.98 1.97 -0.71
CA HIS A 266 -25.25 2.52 -1.20
C HIS A 266 -25.03 3.47 -2.36
N SER A 267 -25.87 3.43 -3.41
CA SER A 267 -25.66 4.20 -4.66
C SER A 267 -25.69 5.73 -4.51
N ARG A 268 -26.18 6.23 -3.36
CA ARG A 268 -26.30 7.66 -3.04
C ARG A 268 -25.87 7.94 -1.61
N ILE A 269 -25.27 9.11 -1.39
CA ILE A 269 -24.86 9.59 -0.07
C ILE A 269 -26.01 10.37 0.56
N THR A 270 -26.38 10.05 1.79
CA THR A 270 -27.30 10.85 2.63
C THR A 270 -26.50 11.71 3.63
N PRO A 271 -27.09 12.78 4.20
CA PRO A 271 -26.45 13.57 5.26
C PRO A 271 -25.91 12.72 6.42
N GLU A 272 -26.70 11.74 6.88
CA GLU A 272 -26.36 10.87 8.00
C GLU A 272 -25.20 9.94 7.63
N SER A 273 -25.21 9.40 6.41
CA SER A 273 -24.13 8.55 5.93
C SER A 273 -22.82 9.31 5.76
N LEU A 274 -22.87 10.57 5.31
CA LEU A 274 -21.71 11.43 5.17
C LEU A 274 -21.12 11.76 6.55
N GLN A 275 -21.98 12.18 7.48
CA GLN A 275 -21.57 12.48 8.86
C GLN A 275 -20.92 11.25 9.51
N GLY A 276 -21.54 10.08 9.42
CA GLY A 276 -20.98 8.84 9.96
C GLY A 276 -19.65 8.45 9.29
N THR A 277 -19.52 8.65 7.98
CA THR A 277 -18.25 8.42 7.26
C THR A 277 -17.14 9.32 7.82
N ILE A 278 -17.43 10.63 7.98
CA ILE A 278 -16.47 11.62 8.47
C ILE A 278 -16.07 11.32 9.93
N GLU A 279 -17.04 10.99 10.78
CA GLU A 279 -16.76 10.63 12.17
C GLU A 279 -15.83 9.43 12.25
N THR A 280 -16.16 8.32 11.58
CA THR A 280 -15.31 7.12 11.59
C THR A 280 -13.93 7.37 10.98
N TYR A 281 -13.87 8.10 9.86
CA TYR A 281 -12.62 8.46 9.17
C TYR A 281 -11.68 9.29 10.04
N VAL A 282 -12.21 10.34 10.69
CA VAL A 282 -11.40 11.24 11.52
C VAL A 282 -11.04 10.58 12.85
N ASP A 283 -11.98 9.90 13.50
CA ASP A 283 -11.77 9.35 14.85
C ASP A 283 -10.87 8.09 14.85
N SER A 284 -10.84 7.36 13.74
CA SER A 284 -9.94 6.20 13.58
C SER A 284 -8.51 6.60 13.20
N ASN A 285 -8.27 7.87 12.87
CA ASN A 285 -6.99 8.34 12.35
C ASN A 285 -6.01 8.72 13.47
N ASP A 286 -5.09 7.82 13.75
CA ASP A 286 -4.06 8.02 14.78
C ASP A 286 -3.14 9.22 14.54
N ALA A 287 -3.03 9.71 13.29
CA ALA A 287 -2.28 10.93 12.98
C ALA A 287 -2.90 12.18 13.61
N PHE A 288 -4.20 12.17 13.92
CA PHE A 288 -4.91 13.30 14.51
C PHE A 288 -4.84 13.36 16.03
N THR A 289 -4.30 12.33 16.68
CA THR A 289 -4.16 12.28 18.14
C THR A 289 -3.27 13.39 18.72
N ILE A 290 -2.40 13.98 17.91
CA ILE A 290 -1.53 15.12 18.29
C ILE A 290 -2.23 16.48 18.18
N LEU A 291 -3.42 16.53 17.60
CA LEU A 291 -4.14 17.76 17.31
C LEU A 291 -5.13 18.07 18.45
N SER A 292 -5.42 19.35 18.67
CA SER A 292 -6.36 19.74 19.70
C SER A 292 -7.79 19.30 19.36
N PRO A 293 -8.65 19.00 20.35
CA PRO A 293 -10.05 18.68 20.11
C PRO A 293 -10.78 19.73 19.27
N GLU A 294 -10.48 21.02 19.47
CA GLU A 294 -11.05 22.13 18.70
C GLU A 294 -10.58 22.13 17.24
N PHE A 295 -9.34 21.70 16.99
CA PHE A 295 -8.86 21.51 15.62
C PHE A 295 -9.61 20.35 14.95
N ILE A 296 -9.76 19.23 15.63
CA ILE A 296 -10.46 18.04 15.11
C ILE A 296 -11.93 18.37 14.78
N ASP A 297 -12.64 19.09 15.65
CA ASP A 297 -14.00 19.55 15.40
C ASP A 297 -14.10 20.46 14.16
N ARG A 298 -13.17 21.42 14.03
CA ARG A 298 -13.09 22.26 12.82
C ARG A 298 -12.79 21.45 11.57
N TYR A 299 -11.91 20.45 11.66
CA TYR A 299 -11.58 19.56 10.55
C TYR A 299 -12.80 18.74 10.11
N LYS A 300 -13.56 18.15 11.05
CA LYS A 300 -14.83 17.44 10.75
C LYS A 300 -15.85 18.34 10.06
N LYS A 301 -16.06 19.57 10.57
CA LYS A 301 -16.95 20.57 9.96
C LYS A 301 -16.51 20.95 8.55
N LEU A 302 -15.21 21.07 8.34
CA LEU A 302 -14.63 21.35 7.02
C LEU A 302 -14.83 20.17 6.06
N CYS A 303 -14.64 18.93 6.51
CA CYS A 303 -14.98 17.74 5.73
C CYS A 303 -16.45 17.77 5.30
N TYR A 304 -17.37 18.03 6.23
CA TYR A 304 -18.80 18.02 5.92
C TYR A 304 -19.16 19.10 4.90
N SER A 305 -18.79 20.36 5.17
CA SER A 305 -19.07 21.49 4.25
C SER A 305 -18.42 21.33 2.87
N THR A 306 -17.30 20.63 2.77
CA THR A 306 -16.67 20.34 1.48
C THR A 306 -17.42 19.25 0.71
N MET A 307 -17.86 18.21 1.42
CA MET A 307 -18.38 16.97 0.83
C MET A 307 -19.91 16.95 0.70
N GLU A 308 -20.64 17.88 1.32
CA GLU A 308 -22.10 17.95 1.25
C GLU A 308 -22.63 18.11 -0.18
N ARG A 309 -21.81 18.65 -1.09
CA ARG A 309 -22.12 18.72 -2.53
C ARG A 309 -22.39 17.36 -3.19
N PHE A 310 -21.94 16.27 -2.57
CA PHE A 310 -22.14 14.90 -3.04
C PHE A 310 -23.43 14.25 -2.51
N ILE A 311 -24.14 14.88 -1.58
CA ILE A 311 -25.39 14.37 -1.04
C ILE A 311 -26.43 14.24 -2.17
N ASN A 312 -27.08 13.07 -2.23
CA ASN A 312 -28.07 12.70 -3.23
C ASN A 312 -27.60 12.72 -4.69
N GLN A 313 -26.32 12.95 -4.97
CA GLN A 313 -25.78 12.90 -6.32
C GLN A 313 -25.74 11.47 -6.86
N SER A 314 -25.66 11.33 -8.19
CA SER A 314 -25.52 10.02 -8.83
C SER A 314 -24.15 9.41 -8.56
N ARG A 315 -24.06 8.08 -8.55
CA ARG A 315 -22.78 7.35 -8.42
C ARG A 315 -21.75 7.85 -9.43
N LYS A 316 -22.16 8.03 -10.70
CA LYS A 316 -21.31 8.56 -11.78
C LYS A 316 -20.70 9.90 -11.42
N TYR A 317 -21.53 10.84 -10.94
CA TYR A 317 -21.07 12.17 -10.55
C TYR A 317 -20.07 12.12 -9.40
N VAL A 318 -20.38 11.37 -8.34
CA VAL A 318 -19.48 11.24 -7.17
C VAL A 318 -18.12 10.68 -7.59
N ILE A 319 -18.09 9.59 -8.36
CA ILE A 319 -16.86 8.99 -8.86
C ILE A 319 -16.09 9.96 -9.76
N GLY A 320 -16.78 10.58 -10.73
CA GLY A 320 -16.21 11.58 -11.64
C GLY A 320 -15.50 12.72 -10.93
N GLU A 321 -16.20 13.40 -10.02
CA GLU A 321 -15.64 14.54 -9.31
C GLU A 321 -14.51 14.14 -8.34
N CYS A 322 -14.62 13.00 -7.66
CA CYS A 322 -13.57 12.53 -6.75
C CYS A 322 -12.29 12.15 -7.51
N LEU A 323 -12.42 11.52 -8.68
CA LEU A 323 -11.26 11.11 -9.47
C LEU A 323 -10.46 12.30 -10.01
N LYS A 324 -11.05 13.48 -10.24
CA LYS A 324 -10.29 14.67 -10.71
C LYS A 324 -9.07 15.04 -9.86
N HIS A 325 -9.04 14.61 -8.60
CA HIS A 325 -8.00 14.94 -7.63
C HIS A 325 -7.08 13.77 -7.25
N TRP A 326 -7.11 12.68 -8.03
CA TRP A 326 -6.31 11.46 -7.80
C TRP A 326 -4.81 11.73 -7.62
N ASN A 327 -4.31 12.77 -8.27
CA ASN A 327 -2.91 13.18 -8.27
C ASN A 327 -2.40 13.65 -6.89
N THR A 328 -3.27 13.79 -5.89
CA THR A 328 -2.92 14.18 -4.52
C THR A 328 -2.99 13.04 -3.50
N TRP A 329 -3.56 11.89 -3.86
CA TRP A 329 -3.91 10.83 -2.90
C TRP A 329 -2.70 10.18 -2.23
N ASP A 330 -1.64 9.88 -2.98
CA ASP A 330 -0.42 9.32 -2.38
C ASP A 330 0.35 10.37 -1.55
N ASN A 331 0.25 11.66 -1.89
CA ASN A 331 0.84 12.74 -1.08
C ASN A 331 0.08 12.91 0.24
N TYR A 332 -1.26 12.74 0.21
CA TYR A 332 -2.08 12.62 1.41
C TYR A 332 -1.61 11.45 2.28
N ALA A 333 -1.46 10.25 1.71
CA ALA A 333 -1.05 9.05 2.45
C ALA A 333 0.38 9.18 3.04
N LEU A 334 1.30 9.78 2.27
CA LEU A 334 2.64 10.14 2.75
C LEU A 334 2.55 11.10 3.95
N SER A 335 1.72 12.14 3.86
CA SER A 335 1.57 13.11 4.92
C SER A 335 0.95 12.53 6.20
N ILE A 336 -0.06 11.67 6.08
CA ILE A 336 -0.60 10.90 7.21
C ILE A 336 0.50 10.04 7.84
N SER A 337 1.26 9.30 7.03
CA SER A 337 2.35 8.43 7.52
C SER A 337 3.40 9.22 8.32
N TYR A 338 3.76 10.43 7.86
CA TYR A 338 4.71 11.30 8.56
C TYR A 338 4.14 11.97 9.81
N LEU A 339 2.86 12.40 9.80
CA LEU A 339 2.19 12.91 10.99
C LEU A 339 2.15 11.86 12.11
N GLN A 340 1.92 10.60 11.76
CA GLN A 340 1.99 9.48 12.71
C GLN A 340 3.38 9.30 13.35
N VAL A 341 4.46 9.73 12.70
CA VAL A 341 5.82 9.68 13.26
C VAL A 341 6.13 10.94 14.07
N ILE A 342 5.65 12.11 13.64
CA ILE A 342 5.88 13.38 14.35
C ILE A 342 5.37 13.34 15.79
N LYS A 343 4.30 12.58 16.07
CA LYS A 343 3.76 12.42 17.42
C LYS A 343 4.81 11.99 18.46
N PHE A 344 5.82 11.24 18.04
CA PHE A 344 6.89 10.77 18.90
C PHE A 344 8.02 11.80 19.09
N ILE A 345 8.07 12.82 18.24
CA ILE A 345 9.02 13.93 18.31
C ILE A 345 8.48 15.06 19.18
N SER A 346 7.15 15.15 19.35
CA SER A 346 6.46 16.26 20.03
C SER A 346 5.75 15.84 21.32
N THR A 347 6.37 15.04 22.19
CA THR A 347 5.74 14.52 23.42
C THR A 347 5.29 15.59 24.43
N SER A 348 5.79 16.83 24.31
CA SER A 348 5.36 18.01 25.06
C SER A 348 4.47 18.98 24.24
N GLY A 349 3.89 18.52 23.13
CA GLY A 349 3.16 19.33 22.15
C GLY A 349 4.08 20.01 21.13
N PHE A 350 3.51 20.71 20.15
CA PHE A 350 4.21 21.52 19.12
C PHE A 350 4.98 22.73 19.67
N THR A 351 5.36 22.72 20.93
CA THR A 351 5.71 23.92 21.66
C THR A 351 7.16 24.33 21.33
N SER A 352 7.26 25.36 20.48
CA SER A 352 8.43 26.20 20.16
C SER A 352 9.37 25.82 19.01
N ASN A 353 9.28 24.62 18.42
CA ASN A 353 10.18 24.27 17.32
C ASN A 353 9.66 24.72 15.95
N GLN A 354 10.27 25.76 15.37
CA GLN A 354 9.84 26.31 14.08
C GLN A 354 9.94 25.31 12.93
N PHE A 355 10.94 24.42 12.93
CA PHE A 355 11.07 23.39 11.88
C PHE A 355 9.88 22.42 11.90
N LEU A 356 9.55 21.87 13.08
CA LEU A 356 8.41 20.95 13.20
C LEU A 356 7.08 21.64 12.92
N ILE A 357 6.91 22.89 13.35
CA ILE A 357 5.72 23.68 13.05
C ILE A 357 5.56 23.81 11.54
N SER A 358 6.58 24.30 10.84
CA SER A 358 6.53 24.45 9.38
C SER A 358 6.41 23.13 8.64
N PHE A 359 7.06 22.06 9.12
CA PHE A 359 6.92 20.75 8.51
C PHE A 359 5.50 20.20 8.70
N SER A 360 4.94 20.29 9.90
CA SER A 360 3.56 19.88 10.17
C SER A 360 2.56 20.69 9.39
N GLU A 361 2.74 22.00 9.21
CA GLU A 361 1.89 22.83 8.33
C GLU A 361 1.86 22.28 6.89
N ILE A 362 3.01 21.89 6.34
CA ILE A 362 3.07 21.25 5.01
C ILE A 362 2.28 19.94 4.99
N LEU A 363 2.44 19.11 6.03
CA LEU A 363 1.71 17.85 6.10
C LEU A 363 0.19 18.08 6.21
N MET A 364 -0.22 19.06 7.01
CA MET A 364 -1.62 19.47 7.17
C MET A 364 -2.23 20.03 5.88
N ASP A 365 -1.48 20.82 5.11
CA ASP A 365 -1.88 21.30 3.79
C ASP A 365 -2.19 20.13 2.84
N ASN A 366 -1.35 19.10 2.85
CA ASN A 366 -1.52 17.93 1.98
C ASN A 366 -2.67 17.02 2.40
N ILE A 367 -3.18 17.14 3.63
CA ILE A 367 -4.33 16.38 4.13
C ILE A 367 -5.60 17.21 4.24
N HIS A 368 -5.64 18.37 3.57
CA HIS A 368 -6.80 19.23 3.55
C HIS A 368 -8.05 18.50 3.00
N PRO A 369 -9.24 18.62 3.62
CA PRO A 369 -10.45 17.92 3.15
C PRO A 369 -10.88 18.32 1.75
N ASP A 370 -10.75 19.61 1.40
CA ASP A 370 -10.87 20.09 0.02
C ASP A 370 -9.59 19.77 -0.76
N PRO A 371 -9.64 18.84 -1.74
CA PRO A 371 -8.46 18.45 -2.50
C PRO A 371 -7.89 19.56 -3.38
N SER A 372 -8.69 20.55 -3.76
CA SER A 372 -8.19 21.69 -4.55
C SER A 372 -7.22 22.58 -3.78
N ARG A 373 -7.24 22.47 -2.44
CA ARG A 373 -6.35 23.20 -1.53
C ARG A 373 -5.10 22.40 -1.14
N ARG A 374 -5.02 21.12 -1.52
CA ARG A 374 -3.82 20.32 -1.30
C ARG A 374 -2.71 20.79 -2.23
N SER A 375 -1.49 20.85 -1.71
CA SER A 375 -0.32 21.17 -2.53
C SER A 375 0.01 20.00 -3.45
N ASP A 376 0.39 20.31 -4.70
CA ASP A 376 1.01 19.31 -5.57
C ASP A 376 2.43 18.96 -5.11
N TYR A 377 3.00 17.89 -5.65
CA TYR A 377 4.33 17.41 -5.27
C TYR A 377 5.44 18.47 -5.45
N ALA A 378 5.36 19.29 -6.49
CA ALA A 378 6.34 20.33 -6.76
C ALA A 378 6.29 21.42 -5.68
N THR A 379 5.09 21.88 -5.34
CA THR A 379 4.82 22.88 -4.30
C THR A 379 5.18 22.34 -2.92
N THR A 380 4.76 21.12 -2.59
CA THR A 380 5.14 20.45 -1.34
C THR A 380 6.66 20.37 -1.20
N ARG A 381 7.37 19.96 -2.25
CA ARG A 381 8.84 19.86 -2.25
C ARG A 381 9.51 21.22 -2.09
N TYR A 382 8.98 22.24 -2.77
CA TYR A 382 9.48 23.61 -2.63
C TYR A 382 9.31 24.11 -1.19
N LYS A 383 8.09 24.02 -0.64
CA LYS A 383 7.80 24.39 0.77
C LYS A 383 8.74 23.64 1.73
N TYR A 384 8.88 22.34 1.55
CA TYR A 384 9.72 21.50 2.40
C TYR A 384 11.20 21.91 2.36
N LYS A 385 11.76 22.09 1.15
CA LYS A 385 13.14 22.58 0.99
C LYS A 385 13.33 23.97 1.60
N SER A 386 12.30 24.82 1.51
CA SER A 386 12.34 26.20 2.02
C SER A 386 12.50 26.26 3.53
N ILE A 387 12.05 25.25 4.28
CA ILE A 387 12.26 25.17 5.74
C ILE A 387 13.75 25.24 6.09
N PHE A 388 14.61 24.59 5.31
CA PHE A 388 16.06 24.55 5.56
C PHE A 388 16.81 25.83 5.14
N TYR A 389 16.15 26.74 4.42
CA TYR A 389 16.72 28.04 4.01
C TYR A 389 16.24 29.20 4.87
N GLN A 390 15.23 28.99 5.71
CA GLN A 390 14.90 29.93 6.79
C GLN A 390 16.05 29.86 7.82
N ASP A 391 16.36 30.94 8.54
CA ASP A 391 17.44 30.97 9.55
C ASP A 391 17.16 29.95 10.67
N VAL A 392 17.48 28.67 10.43
CA VAL A 392 17.34 27.61 11.41
C VAL A 392 18.50 27.76 12.38
N ASN A 393 18.24 28.44 13.49
CA ASN A 393 19.15 28.45 14.63
C ASN A 393 19.46 26.99 15.02
N ILE A 394 20.75 26.65 15.18
CA ILE A 394 21.22 25.30 15.56
C ILE A 394 20.49 24.80 16.83
N GLU A 395 20.17 25.72 17.73
CA GLU A 395 19.40 25.46 18.96
C GLU A 395 18.03 24.82 18.67
N ASN A 396 17.36 25.17 17.57
CA ASN A 396 16.09 24.54 17.18
C ASN A 396 16.29 23.06 16.85
N TYR A 397 17.39 22.70 16.20
CA TYR A 397 17.63 21.30 15.84
C TYR A 397 18.01 20.45 17.06
N GLU A 398 18.75 21.03 18.01
CA GLU A 398 19.08 20.38 19.29
C GLU A 398 17.82 20.10 20.12
N LEU A 399 16.87 21.05 20.17
CA LEU A 399 15.58 20.84 20.84
C LEU A 399 14.77 19.68 20.23
N LEU A 400 14.88 19.41 18.93
CA LEU A 400 14.24 18.24 18.31
C LEU A 400 14.82 16.92 18.83
N ILE A 401 16.14 16.88 18.97
CA ILE A 401 16.85 15.71 19.45
C ILE A 401 16.46 15.43 20.90
N ASP A 402 16.38 16.48 21.73
CA ASP A 402 16.06 16.35 23.15
C ASP A 402 14.61 15.91 23.37
N ASN A 403 13.66 16.48 22.63
CA ASN A 403 12.24 16.17 22.75
C ASN A 403 11.82 14.82 22.14
N PHE A 404 12.67 14.19 21.33
CA PHE A 404 12.33 12.91 20.71
C PHE A 404 12.25 11.78 21.74
N ASP A 405 11.04 11.23 21.93
CA ASP A 405 10.77 10.10 22.82
C ASP A 405 10.97 8.79 22.06
N PHE A 406 12.21 8.30 22.12
CA PHE A 406 12.60 7.08 21.42
C PHE A 406 11.94 5.82 22.01
N ASP A 407 11.66 5.80 23.31
CA ASP A 407 11.06 4.62 23.95
C ASP A 407 9.58 4.51 23.57
N ASP A 408 8.85 5.63 23.55
CA ASP A 408 7.48 5.66 23.05
C ASP A 408 7.41 5.33 21.55
N PHE A 409 8.29 5.94 20.73
CA PHE A 409 8.45 5.61 19.31
C PHE A 409 8.62 4.11 19.09
N ARG A 410 9.51 3.48 19.87
CA ARG A 410 9.79 2.05 19.78
C ARG A 410 8.59 1.19 20.15
N SER A 411 7.90 1.53 21.24
CA SER A 411 6.76 0.74 21.71
C SER A 411 5.56 0.81 20.76
N ASN A 412 5.29 2.00 20.21
CA ASN A 412 4.11 2.26 19.40
C ASN A 412 4.33 1.92 17.92
N SER A 413 5.55 2.04 17.38
CA SER A 413 5.87 1.57 16.02
C SER A 413 5.57 0.09 15.83
N VAL A 414 5.79 -0.73 16.88
CA VAL A 414 5.47 -2.17 16.85
C VAL A 414 3.96 -2.40 16.89
N LYS A 415 3.23 -1.66 17.72
CA LYS A 415 1.76 -1.76 17.81
C LYS A 415 1.08 -1.34 16.51
N GLU A 416 1.55 -0.23 15.91
CA GLU A 416 1.00 0.34 14.68
C GLU A 416 1.17 -0.61 13.50
N SER A 417 2.37 -1.18 13.32
CA SER A 417 2.63 -2.18 12.27
C SER A 417 1.68 -3.38 12.40
N LYS A 418 1.43 -3.86 13.63
CA LYS A 418 0.47 -4.95 13.87
C LYS A 418 -0.97 -4.53 13.56
N ARG A 419 -1.39 -3.34 13.99
CA ARG A 419 -2.74 -2.81 13.72
C ARG A 419 -3.00 -2.68 12.22
N ASN A 420 -2.02 -2.19 11.46
CA ASN A 420 -2.13 -2.06 10.01
C ASN A 420 -2.22 -3.44 9.31
N GLU A 421 -1.46 -4.43 9.76
CA GLU A 421 -1.57 -5.82 9.29
C GLU A 421 -2.96 -6.42 9.58
N ASP A 422 -3.52 -6.15 10.76
CA ASP A 422 -4.85 -6.61 11.18
C ASP A 422 -5.96 -5.93 10.37
N MET A 423 -5.91 -4.60 10.18
CA MET A 423 -6.87 -3.84 9.37
C MET A 423 -6.85 -4.31 7.91
N PHE A 424 -5.67 -4.50 7.33
CA PHE A 424 -5.55 -4.98 5.95
C PHE A 424 -6.11 -6.39 5.77
N SER A 425 -5.92 -7.24 6.78
CA SER A 425 -6.51 -8.59 6.81
C SER A 425 -8.04 -8.53 6.88
N GLN A 426 -8.63 -7.57 7.61
CA GLN A 426 -10.08 -7.36 7.67
C GLN A 426 -10.62 -6.83 6.34
N MET A 427 -9.97 -5.83 5.74
CA MET A 427 -10.33 -5.29 4.43
C MET A 427 -10.34 -6.38 3.35
N SER A 428 -9.33 -7.25 3.37
CA SER A 428 -9.23 -8.38 2.44
C SER A 428 -10.35 -9.41 2.62
N GLN A 429 -10.87 -9.57 3.84
CA GLN A 429 -11.99 -10.48 4.12
C GLN A 429 -13.34 -9.88 3.71
N GLN A 430 -13.54 -8.57 3.86
CA GLN A 430 -14.79 -7.88 3.54
C GLN A 430 -14.93 -7.54 2.05
N GLY A 431 -13.84 -7.14 1.41
CA GLY A 431 -13.83 -6.52 0.08
C GLY A 431 -13.97 -7.44 -1.12
N GLY A 432 -14.49 -8.66 -0.96
CA GLY A 432 -14.85 -9.48 -2.13
C GLY A 432 -13.69 -9.86 -3.07
N HIS A 433 -12.42 -9.58 -2.75
CA HIS A 433 -11.30 -10.43 -3.18
C HIS A 433 -11.44 -11.78 -2.48
N ALA A 434 -12.46 -12.50 -2.93
CA ALA A 434 -12.81 -13.79 -2.44
C ALA A 434 -11.55 -14.66 -2.50
N SER A 435 -11.14 -15.13 -1.34
CA SER A 435 -11.05 -16.57 -1.24
C SER A 435 -12.48 -17.13 -1.37
N PRO A 436 -12.84 -17.77 -2.49
CA PRO A 436 -13.65 -18.95 -2.44
C PRO A 436 -12.70 -20.15 -2.60
N LEU A 437 -12.72 -21.03 -1.59
CA LEU A 437 -12.31 -22.44 -1.60
C LEU A 437 -10.98 -22.82 -2.31
#